data_AF-A0A445A9W3-F1
#
_entry.id   AF-A0A445A9W3-F1
#
_cell.length_a   1.000
_cell.length_b   1.000
_cell.length_c   1.000
_cell.angle_alpha   90.00
_cell.angle_beta   90.00
_cell.angle_gamma   90.00
#
_symmetry.space_group_name_H-M   'P 1'
#
loop_
_entity.id
_entity.type
_entity.pdbx_description
1 polymer ?
#
loop_
_entity_poly.entity_id
_entity_poly.type
_entity_poly.pdbx_seq_one_letter_code
_entity_poly.pdbx_strand_id
1 'polypeptide(L)'
;MQLSPQQTPSVPIMQDCVDAITEHQRLQALIKGEWVKGLLPQSSVRADYTVQRIRELAEGTCLKNYEYLGSGEVYDKKNKKWTLELPSDSHLLLYLFCAFLEHPKWMLHVDATSYAGAHSSKNPLFLGGLPPKERFPEKYIAVISTVPSVLHPGACILVVGKQAPPIFALYWDKKPQFSLQGRSALWDSILLLCHKIKEGYGGIIRGMHLGASALSILPVMETEAED
;
A
#
# COMPACT_ATOMS: atom_id res chain seq x y z
N MET A 1 -1.19 -49.55 -10.14
CA MET A 1 -1.82 -48.93 -8.96
C MET A 1 -1.24 -47.52 -8.80
N GLN A 2 -2.07 -46.48 -8.82
CA GLN A 2 -1.61 -45.11 -8.54
C GLN A 2 -1.55 -44.91 -7.03
N LEU A 3 -0.42 -44.41 -6.53
CA LEU A 3 -0.29 -43.93 -5.17
C LEU A 3 -0.95 -42.54 -5.08
N SER A 4 -2.13 -42.48 -4.47
CA SER A 4 -2.71 -41.21 -4.04
C SER A 4 -1.77 -40.56 -3.02
N PRO A 5 -1.42 -39.26 -3.13
CA PRO A 5 -0.63 -38.59 -2.12
C PRO A 5 -1.44 -38.54 -0.82
N GLN A 6 -0.91 -39.21 0.21
CA GLN A 6 -1.55 -39.32 1.51
C GLN A 6 -1.48 -37.96 2.20
N GLN A 7 -2.54 -37.15 2.06
CA GLN A 7 -2.69 -35.90 2.80
C GLN A 7 -2.85 -36.25 4.28
N THR A 8 -1.74 -36.19 5.03
CA THR A 8 -1.77 -36.20 6.49
C THR A 8 -2.66 -35.04 6.96
N PRO A 9 -3.73 -35.29 7.74
CA PRO A 9 -4.54 -34.22 8.29
C PRO A 9 -3.68 -33.42 9.26
N SER A 10 -3.27 -32.23 8.86
CA SER A 10 -2.60 -31.29 9.75
C SER A 10 -3.54 -30.99 10.92
N VAL A 11 -3.08 -31.21 12.14
CA VAL A 11 -3.82 -30.82 13.34
C VAL A 11 -4.04 -29.31 13.26
N PRO A 12 -5.26 -28.76 13.45
CA PRO A 12 -5.54 -27.34 13.25
C PRO A 12 -4.55 -26.40 13.95
N ILE A 13 -4.16 -26.74 15.19
CA ILE A 13 -3.15 -26.03 15.99
C ILE A 13 -1.80 -25.89 15.26
N MET A 14 -1.40 -26.90 14.47
CA MET A 14 -0.16 -26.83 13.68
C MET A 14 -0.29 -25.85 12.51
N GLN A 15 -1.48 -25.73 11.90
CA GLN A 15 -1.73 -24.74 10.86
C GLN A 15 -1.73 -23.33 11.45
N ASP A 16 -2.43 -23.11 12.57
CA ASP A 16 -2.43 -21.83 13.30
C ASP A 16 -1.00 -21.38 13.64
N CYS A 17 -0.12 -22.31 14.03
CA CYS A 17 1.30 -22.03 14.28
C CYS A 17 2.07 -21.65 13.00
N VAL A 18 1.84 -22.34 11.88
CA VAL A 18 2.46 -22.02 10.58
C VAL A 18 2.02 -20.64 10.09
N ASP A 19 0.75 -20.32 10.23
CA ASP A 19 0.16 -19.05 9.83
C ASP A 19 0.73 -17.90 10.68
N ALA A 20 0.80 -18.06 12.00
CA ALA A 20 1.41 -17.09 12.91
C ALA A 20 2.91 -16.85 12.63
N ILE A 21 3.68 -17.90 12.32
CA ILE A 21 5.10 -17.76 11.93
C ILE A 21 5.22 -17.02 10.60
N THR A 22 4.38 -17.36 9.62
CA THR A 22 4.38 -16.73 8.29
C THR A 22 4.00 -15.25 8.40
N GLU A 23 2.97 -14.92 9.17
CA GLU A 23 2.55 -13.55 9.45
C GLU A 23 3.65 -12.75 10.12
N HIS A 24 4.33 -13.30 11.12
CA HIS A 24 5.45 -12.62 11.79
C HIS A 24 6.60 -12.31 10.81
N GLN A 25 6.98 -13.27 9.96
CA GLN A 25 8.03 -13.06 8.96
C GLN A 25 7.65 -11.97 7.95
N ARG A 26 6.39 -12.00 7.46
CA ARG A 26 5.86 -11.02 6.51
C ARG A 26 5.72 -9.63 7.14
N LEU A 27 5.33 -9.54 8.41
CA LEU A 27 5.31 -8.30 9.20
C LEU A 27 6.71 -7.71 9.37
N GLN A 28 7.74 -8.54 9.62
CA GLN A 28 9.13 -8.04 9.67
C GLN A 28 9.58 -7.46 8.31
N ALA A 29 9.25 -8.12 7.20
CA ALA A 29 9.56 -7.59 5.87
C ALA A 29 8.81 -6.28 5.58
N LEU A 30 7.53 -6.20 5.96
CA LEU A 30 6.73 -4.98 5.86
C LEU A 30 7.39 -3.83 6.62
N ILE A 31 7.70 -4.02 7.90
CA ILE A 31 8.32 -3.01 8.77
C ILE A 31 9.72 -2.56 8.29
N LYS A 32 10.45 -3.42 7.59
CA LYS A 32 11.73 -3.07 6.95
C LYS A 32 11.60 -2.35 5.61
N GLY A 33 10.39 -2.07 5.11
CA GLY A 33 10.23 -1.50 3.76
C GLY A 33 10.46 -2.51 2.62
N GLU A 34 10.63 -3.78 2.94
CA GLU A 34 11.04 -4.84 2.02
C GLU A 34 9.85 -5.56 1.33
N TRP A 35 8.61 -5.22 1.72
CA TRP A 35 7.38 -5.76 1.12
C TRP A 35 7.12 -5.11 -0.24
N VAL A 36 6.64 -3.86 -0.26
CA VAL A 36 6.49 -3.09 -1.50
C VAL A 36 7.84 -2.46 -1.88
N LYS A 37 8.76 -3.29 -2.40
CA LYS A 37 10.09 -2.82 -2.80
C LYS A 37 9.99 -1.69 -3.83
N GLY A 38 10.70 -0.61 -3.54
CA GLY A 38 10.76 0.56 -4.40
C GLY A 38 9.66 1.59 -4.19
N LEU A 39 8.64 1.37 -3.36
CA LEU A 39 7.65 2.41 -3.04
C LEU A 39 8.20 3.46 -2.04
N LEU A 40 8.98 3.02 -1.06
CA LEU A 40 9.71 3.92 -0.16
C LEU A 40 10.95 4.52 -0.87
N PRO A 41 11.51 5.66 -0.39
CA PRO A 41 12.72 6.26 -0.96
C PRO A 41 13.89 5.27 -0.99
N GLN A 42 14.07 4.53 0.11
CA GLN A 42 15.07 3.48 0.32
C GLN A 42 14.45 2.09 0.11
N SER A 43 15.26 1.12 -0.34
CA SER A 43 14.85 -0.26 -0.61
C SER A 43 14.72 -1.15 0.63
N SER A 44 15.31 -0.73 1.74
CA SER A 44 15.11 -1.25 3.09
C SER A 44 15.31 -0.09 4.06
N VAL A 45 14.54 -0.09 5.14
CA VAL A 45 14.48 0.94 6.19
C VAL A 45 14.67 0.22 7.52
N ARG A 46 15.33 0.87 8.48
CA ARG A 46 15.56 0.24 9.79
C ARG A 46 14.23 -0.01 10.50
N ALA A 47 14.01 -1.26 10.90
CA ALA A 47 12.78 -1.69 11.57
C ALA A 47 12.51 -0.93 12.89
N ASP A 48 13.55 -0.52 13.62
CA ASP A 48 13.39 0.25 14.86
C ASP A 48 12.78 1.64 14.60
N TYR A 49 13.26 2.34 13.57
CA TYR A 49 12.67 3.60 13.11
C TYR A 49 11.19 3.42 12.69
N THR A 50 10.91 2.44 11.81
CA THR A 50 9.55 2.22 11.31
C THR A 50 8.57 1.87 12.45
N VAL A 51 8.96 0.97 13.37
CA VAL A 51 8.11 0.63 14.53
C VAL A 51 7.91 1.82 15.46
N GLN A 52 8.95 2.60 15.74
CA GLN A 52 8.82 3.80 16.57
C GLN A 52 7.86 4.80 15.93
N ARG A 53 8.07 5.14 14.65
CA ARG A 53 7.27 6.16 13.97
C ARG A 53 5.82 5.74 13.77
N ILE A 54 5.56 4.46 13.49
CA ILE A 54 4.18 3.93 13.44
C ILE A 54 3.49 4.03 14.80
N ARG A 55 4.19 3.73 15.91
CA ARG A 55 3.62 3.88 17.26
C ARG A 55 3.26 5.34 17.56
N GLU A 56 4.17 6.26 17.27
CA GLU A 56 3.94 7.70 17.45
C GLU A 56 2.77 8.20 16.60
N LEU A 57 2.69 7.80 15.33
CA LEU A 57 1.57 8.13 14.44
C LEU A 57 0.22 7.57 14.94
N ALA A 58 0.22 6.36 15.49
CA ALA A 58 -0.97 5.68 16.01
C ALA A 58 -1.46 6.21 17.37
N GLU A 59 -0.79 7.19 17.99
CA GLU A 59 -1.24 7.74 19.26
C GLU A 59 -2.46 8.66 19.12
N GLY A 60 -3.55 8.31 19.82
CA GLY A 60 -4.78 9.12 19.84
C GLY A 60 -5.62 8.96 18.58
N THR A 61 -6.43 9.96 18.28
CA THR A 61 -7.30 9.96 17.09
C THR A 61 -6.68 10.74 15.94
N CYS A 62 -7.11 10.42 14.71
CA CYS A 62 -6.85 11.20 13.50
C CYS A 62 -5.36 11.50 13.19
N LEU A 63 -4.44 10.62 13.58
CA LEU A 63 -2.99 10.75 13.34
C LEU A 63 -2.44 12.13 13.79
N LYS A 64 -2.81 12.56 15.01
CA LYS A 64 -2.45 13.87 15.59
C LYS A 64 -0.96 14.26 15.44
N ASN A 65 -0.07 13.27 15.40
CA ASN A 65 1.38 13.40 15.35
C ASN A 65 1.95 13.43 13.91
N TYR A 66 1.09 13.47 12.88
CA TYR A 66 1.48 13.50 11.46
C TYR A 66 2.20 14.78 11.05
N GLU A 67 3.41 14.63 10.50
CA GLU A 67 4.27 15.70 10.04
C GLU A 67 4.54 15.59 8.52
N TYR A 68 3.92 16.47 7.74
CA TYR A 68 3.97 16.40 6.28
C TYR A 68 5.31 16.85 5.68
N LEU A 69 5.95 17.89 6.25
CA LEU A 69 7.23 18.42 5.75
C LEU A 69 8.38 17.42 5.97
N GLY A 70 8.24 16.58 7.00
CA GLY A 70 9.37 15.93 7.67
C GLY A 70 10.21 16.96 8.42
N SER A 71 10.44 16.75 9.71
CA SER A 71 11.19 17.67 10.58
C SER A 71 12.65 17.92 10.16
N GLY A 72 13.17 17.22 9.14
CA GLY A 72 14.58 17.23 8.74
C GLY A 72 15.51 16.54 9.76
N GLU A 73 15.10 16.53 11.02
CA GLU A 73 15.80 15.94 12.15
C GLU A 73 15.27 14.56 12.52
N VAL A 74 15.60 13.62 11.64
CA VAL A 74 16.05 12.31 12.12
C VAL A 74 17.60 12.33 12.06
N TYR A 75 18.19 13.42 12.57
CA TYR A 75 19.61 13.89 12.74
C TYR A 75 20.63 12.93 13.39
N ASP A 76 21.97 13.12 13.29
CA ASP A 76 23.12 12.13 13.27
C ASP A 76 23.53 11.19 14.47
N LYS A 77 23.87 9.88 14.25
CA LYS A 77 24.35 8.91 15.30
C LYS A 77 25.85 8.95 15.61
N LYS A 78 26.34 10.13 16.02
CA LYS A 78 27.72 10.30 16.48
C LYS A 78 27.93 10.72 17.95
N ASN A 79 27.20 11.61 18.64
CA ASN A 79 25.99 12.43 18.39
C ASN A 79 24.60 11.75 18.49
N LYS A 80 24.52 10.42 18.66
CA LYS A 80 23.32 9.71 19.13
C LYS A 80 21.96 9.95 18.41
N LYS A 81 21.83 10.09 17.08
CA LYS A 81 20.56 9.79 16.37
C LYS A 81 20.64 8.93 15.03
N TRP A 82 20.67 9.45 13.78
CA TRP A 82 20.58 8.82 12.41
C TRP A 82 20.86 9.85 11.23
N THR A 83 21.09 9.55 9.93
CA THR A 83 20.86 10.49 8.75
C THR A 83 21.13 9.79 7.41
N LEU A 84 20.11 9.72 6.55
CA LEU A 84 20.09 9.32 5.14
C LEU A 84 18.60 9.23 4.80
N GLU A 85 18.11 10.04 3.85
CA GLU A 85 16.68 10.29 3.50
C GLU A 85 15.70 9.20 3.96
N LEU A 86 15.21 9.33 5.20
CA LEU A 86 14.24 8.39 5.77
C LEU A 86 12.85 8.67 5.16
N PRO A 87 11.99 7.65 5.04
CA PRO A 87 10.63 7.88 4.55
C PRO A 87 9.90 8.83 5.51
N SER A 88 9.39 9.95 4.99
CA SER A 88 8.48 10.81 5.75
C SER A 88 7.21 10.06 6.12
N ASP A 89 6.42 10.60 7.06
CA ASP A 89 5.14 10.02 7.45
C ASP A 89 4.23 9.75 6.25
N SER A 90 4.23 10.64 5.26
CA SER A 90 3.44 10.47 4.04
C SER A 90 3.87 9.26 3.20
N HIS A 91 5.17 8.93 3.19
CA HIS A 91 5.66 7.69 2.57
C HIS A 91 5.26 6.45 3.38
N LEU A 92 5.43 6.49 4.70
CA LEU A 92 5.10 5.38 5.59
C LEU A 92 3.60 5.05 5.55
N LEU A 93 2.75 6.07 5.65
CA LEU A 93 1.29 5.92 5.63
C LEU A 93 0.79 5.44 4.27
N LEU A 94 1.32 5.95 3.14
CA LEU A 94 0.98 5.42 1.82
C LEU A 94 1.41 3.96 1.67
N TYR A 95 2.61 3.60 2.15
CA TYR A 95 3.13 2.23 2.09
C TYR A 95 2.29 1.25 2.93
N LEU A 96 1.89 1.64 4.14
CA LEU A 96 0.97 0.86 4.97
C LEU A 96 -0.43 0.74 4.35
N PHE A 97 -0.94 1.81 3.75
CA PHE A 97 -2.20 1.78 3.00
C PHE A 97 -2.13 0.80 1.82
N CYS A 98 -1.03 0.81 1.06
CA CYS A 98 -0.80 -0.15 -0.03
C CYS A 98 -0.75 -1.60 0.47
N ALA A 99 -0.07 -1.86 1.59
CA ALA A 99 -0.04 -3.18 2.21
C ALA A 99 -1.43 -3.62 2.71
N PHE A 100 -2.24 -2.71 3.26
CA PHE A 100 -3.62 -2.98 3.66
C PHE A 100 -4.55 -3.27 2.45
N LEU A 101 -4.37 -2.58 1.32
CA LEU A 101 -5.10 -2.88 0.08
C LEU A 101 -4.74 -4.25 -0.52
N GLU A 102 -3.52 -4.74 -0.28
CA GLU A 102 -3.07 -6.06 -0.73
C GLU A 102 -3.44 -7.19 0.24
N HIS A 103 -3.39 -6.91 1.56
CA HIS A 103 -3.77 -7.82 2.65
C HIS A 103 -4.74 -7.16 3.64
N PRO A 104 -6.04 -7.09 3.31
CA PRO A 104 -7.04 -6.53 4.20
C PRO A 104 -7.12 -7.26 5.55
N LYS A 105 -7.52 -6.53 6.59
CA LYS A 105 -7.49 -6.98 8.00
C LYS A 105 -6.10 -7.43 8.50
N TRP A 106 -5.00 -7.04 7.82
CA TRP A 106 -3.63 -7.44 8.15
C TRP A 106 -3.37 -8.95 8.13
N MET A 107 -4.17 -9.71 7.37
CA MET A 107 -4.00 -11.15 7.18
C MET A 107 -2.80 -11.44 6.25
N LEU A 108 -1.59 -11.14 6.74
CA LEU A 108 -0.38 -11.22 5.93
C LEU A 108 -0.03 -12.65 5.57
N HIS A 109 -0.42 -13.65 6.37
CA HIS A 109 -0.17 -15.08 6.08
C HIS A 109 -0.87 -15.58 4.81
N VAL A 110 -2.08 -15.08 4.51
CA VAL A 110 -2.86 -15.46 3.32
C VAL A 110 -2.13 -15.02 2.05
N ASP A 111 -2.23 -15.78 0.95
CA ASP A 111 -1.74 -15.32 -0.35
C ASP A 111 -2.66 -14.19 -0.87
N ALA A 112 -2.08 -13.05 -1.27
CA ALA A 112 -2.81 -11.91 -1.83
C ALA A 112 -3.67 -12.27 -3.06
N THR A 113 -3.38 -13.36 -3.75
CA THR A 113 -4.19 -13.88 -4.87
C THR A 113 -5.45 -14.63 -4.41
N SER A 114 -5.51 -15.08 -3.15
CA SER A 114 -6.68 -15.78 -2.59
C SER A 114 -7.92 -14.88 -2.47
N TYR A 115 -7.73 -13.57 -2.39
CA TYR A 115 -8.82 -12.58 -2.41
C TYR A 115 -9.40 -12.35 -3.81
N ALA A 116 -8.70 -12.78 -4.87
CA ALA A 116 -9.19 -12.70 -6.23
C ALA A 116 -10.20 -13.83 -6.48
N GLY A 117 -11.48 -13.58 -6.15
CA GLY A 117 -12.58 -14.49 -6.48
C GLY A 117 -12.73 -14.73 -7.99
N ALA A 118 -13.79 -15.43 -8.40
CA ALA A 118 -14.01 -15.83 -9.81
C ALA A 118 -14.08 -14.68 -10.86
N HIS A 119 -14.03 -13.42 -10.43
CA HIS A 119 -13.86 -12.23 -11.26
C HIS A 119 -12.41 -11.70 -11.31
N SER A 120 -11.44 -12.59 -11.07
CA SER A 120 -9.99 -12.39 -10.85
C SER A 120 -9.24 -11.41 -11.78
N SER A 121 -9.79 -11.07 -12.96
CA SER A 121 -9.04 -10.43 -14.05
C SER A 121 -9.30 -8.94 -14.29
N LYS A 122 -10.33 -8.30 -13.71
CA LYS A 122 -10.75 -6.97 -14.18
C LYS A 122 -9.83 -5.81 -13.76
N ASN A 123 -9.40 -5.77 -12.49
CA ASN A 123 -8.66 -4.64 -11.92
C ASN A 123 -7.52 -5.12 -10.98
N PRO A 124 -6.36 -5.54 -11.52
CA PRO A 124 -5.20 -5.84 -10.69
C PRO A 124 -4.60 -4.57 -10.07
N LEU A 125 -3.94 -4.76 -8.92
CA LEU A 125 -3.17 -3.74 -8.22
C LEU A 125 -1.68 -4.07 -8.35
N PHE A 126 -0.89 -3.13 -8.86
CA PHE A 126 0.57 -3.20 -8.90
C PHE A 126 1.18 -2.22 -7.90
N LEU A 127 2.13 -2.68 -7.07
CA LEU A 127 2.73 -1.90 -6.00
C LEU A 127 4.25 -1.87 -6.17
N GLY A 128 4.86 -0.69 -6.01
CA GLY A 128 6.32 -0.48 -6.07
C GLY A 128 6.92 -0.48 -7.47
N GLY A 129 6.45 -1.36 -8.36
CA GLY A 129 6.83 -1.42 -9.76
C GLY A 129 5.72 -1.94 -10.67
N LEU A 130 5.87 -1.73 -11.97
CA LEU A 130 4.99 -2.28 -13.00
C LEU A 130 5.62 -3.51 -13.67
N PRO A 131 4.82 -4.47 -14.18
CA PRO A 131 5.34 -5.56 -14.99
C PRO A 131 5.93 -5.07 -16.32
N PRO A 132 6.74 -5.90 -17.02
CA PRO A 132 7.22 -5.59 -18.37
C PRO A 132 6.09 -5.33 -19.37
N LYS A 133 6.38 -4.52 -20.40
CA LYS A 133 5.41 -3.95 -21.37
C LYS A 133 4.47 -4.95 -22.07
N GLU A 134 4.87 -6.21 -22.17
CA GLU A 134 4.11 -7.28 -22.84
C GLU A 134 3.03 -7.93 -21.96
N ARG A 135 2.91 -7.56 -20.67
CA ARG A 135 2.04 -8.24 -19.69
C ARG A 135 1.01 -7.33 -19.02
N PHE A 136 0.68 -6.19 -19.63
CA PHE A 136 -0.33 -5.29 -19.07
C PHE A 136 -1.76 -5.74 -19.39
N PRO A 137 -2.68 -5.77 -18.41
CA PRO A 137 -4.10 -5.95 -18.65
C PRO A 137 -4.73 -4.66 -19.19
N GLU A 138 -5.94 -4.77 -19.75
CA GLU A 138 -6.69 -3.62 -20.32
C GLU A 138 -6.90 -2.49 -19.32
N LYS A 139 -7.18 -2.86 -18.07
CA LYS A 139 -7.31 -1.95 -16.92
C LYS A 139 -6.40 -2.38 -15.79
N TYR A 140 -5.80 -1.43 -15.07
CA TYR A 140 -5.08 -1.71 -13.82
C TYR A 140 -4.95 -0.48 -12.93
N ILE A 141 -4.75 -0.73 -11.64
CA ILE A 141 -4.42 0.27 -10.63
C ILE A 141 -2.94 0.07 -10.26
N ALA A 142 -2.20 1.15 -10.07
CA ALA A 142 -0.80 1.07 -9.62
C ALA A 142 -0.42 2.17 -8.62
N VAL A 143 0.43 1.82 -7.66
CA VAL A 143 1.07 2.78 -6.75
C VAL A 143 2.60 2.55 -6.76
N ILE A 144 3.36 3.52 -7.28
CA ILE A 144 4.79 3.37 -7.62
C ILE A 144 5.57 4.65 -7.28
N SER A 145 6.91 4.60 -7.22
CA SER A 145 7.73 5.79 -6.89
C SER A 145 8.37 6.50 -8.10
N THR A 146 8.10 6.02 -9.32
CA THR A 146 8.67 6.57 -10.55
C THR A 146 7.60 6.71 -11.62
N VAL A 147 7.64 7.82 -12.36
CA VAL A 147 6.75 8.02 -13.51
C VAL A 147 7.11 7.00 -14.59
N PRO A 148 6.16 6.19 -15.09
CA PRO A 148 6.48 5.17 -16.08
C PRO A 148 6.71 5.80 -17.45
N SER A 149 7.66 5.25 -18.22
CA SER A 149 7.99 5.74 -19.57
C SER A 149 6.86 5.60 -20.60
N VAL A 150 5.84 4.79 -20.29
CA VAL A 150 4.63 4.61 -21.10
C VAL A 150 3.44 4.58 -20.16
N LEU A 151 2.45 5.44 -20.43
CA LEU A 151 1.16 5.43 -19.74
C LEU A 151 0.15 4.64 -20.59
N HIS A 152 -0.43 3.60 -20.01
CA HIS A 152 -1.46 2.79 -20.65
C HIS A 152 -2.84 3.48 -20.49
N PRO A 153 -3.74 3.42 -21.48
CA PRO A 153 -5.00 4.18 -21.44
C PRO A 153 -5.90 3.77 -20.26
N GLY A 154 -6.08 2.48 -20.01
CA GLY A 154 -6.86 1.97 -18.87
C GLY A 154 -6.10 1.91 -17.54
N ALA A 155 -4.97 2.60 -17.40
CA ALA A 155 -4.24 2.65 -16.14
C ALA A 155 -4.75 3.77 -15.22
N CYS A 156 -4.79 3.50 -13.92
CA CYS A 156 -4.84 4.53 -12.88
C CYS A 156 -3.59 4.38 -12.03
N ILE A 157 -2.71 5.39 -12.07
CA ILE A 157 -1.38 5.32 -11.45
C ILE A 157 -1.23 6.47 -10.48
N LEU A 158 -0.99 6.15 -9.21
CA LEU A 158 -0.50 7.08 -8.21
C LEU A 158 1.03 6.95 -8.14
N VAL A 159 1.74 8.02 -8.48
CA VAL A 159 3.19 8.12 -8.34
C VAL A 159 3.52 8.92 -7.08
N VAL A 160 4.35 8.38 -6.20
CA VAL A 160 4.90 9.10 -5.04
C VAL A 160 6.36 9.48 -5.29
N GLY A 161 6.67 10.77 -5.32
CA GLY A 161 8.05 11.25 -5.40
C GLY A 161 8.83 10.89 -4.15
N LYS A 162 10.12 10.58 -4.29
CA LYS A 162 10.99 10.10 -3.18
C LYS A 162 11.49 11.20 -2.24
N GLN A 163 11.38 12.46 -2.65
CA GLN A 163 11.75 13.62 -1.86
C GLN A 163 10.83 13.79 -0.64
N ALA A 164 11.31 14.43 0.43
CA ALA A 164 10.50 14.85 1.56
C ALA A 164 10.35 16.38 1.56
N PRO A 165 9.12 16.96 1.57
CA PRO A 165 7.82 16.30 1.44
C PRO A 165 7.57 15.72 0.03
N PRO A 166 6.93 14.54 -0.09
CA PRO A 166 6.68 13.92 -1.39
C PRO A 166 5.68 14.72 -2.24
N ILE A 167 5.89 14.68 -3.55
CA ILE A 167 4.87 15.07 -4.54
C ILE A 167 4.11 13.81 -4.93
N PHE A 168 2.79 13.86 -4.88
CA PHE A 168 1.91 12.79 -5.33
C PHE A 168 1.32 13.17 -6.69
N ALA A 169 1.60 12.39 -7.73
CA ALA A 169 1.12 12.64 -9.08
C ALA A 169 0.18 11.51 -9.53
N LEU A 170 -1.06 11.86 -9.90
CA LEU A 170 -2.04 10.90 -10.41
C LEU A 170 -2.13 10.97 -11.93
N TYR A 171 -2.15 9.79 -12.54
CA TYR A 171 -2.24 9.62 -13.99
C TYR A 171 -3.37 8.65 -14.36
N TRP A 172 -4.13 8.99 -15.40
CA TRP A 172 -5.02 8.09 -16.14
C TRP A 172 -5.31 8.66 -17.54
N ASP A 173 -5.90 7.86 -18.43
CA ASP A 173 -6.17 8.24 -19.84
C ASP A 173 -4.92 8.75 -20.58
N LYS A 174 -3.77 8.13 -20.29
CA LYS A 174 -2.43 8.50 -20.79
C LYS A 174 -1.91 9.90 -20.38
N LYS A 175 -2.52 10.57 -19.40
CA LYS A 175 -2.18 11.96 -19.02
C LYS A 175 -1.90 12.10 -17.52
N PRO A 176 -1.05 13.05 -17.09
CA PRO A 176 -1.08 13.57 -15.73
C PRO A 176 -2.40 14.31 -15.51
N GLN A 177 -2.97 14.19 -14.31
CA GLN A 177 -4.30 14.71 -13.99
C GLN A 177 -4.23 15.60 -12.74
N PHE A 178 -3.53 15.11 -11.70
CA PHE A 178 -3.24 15.88 -10.50
C PHE A 178 -1.76 15.76 -10.13
N SER A 179 -1.21 16.82 -9.53
CA SER A 179 0.11 16.85 -8.90
C SER A 179 -0.05 17.60 -7.58
N LEU A 180 0.07 16.89 -6.47
CA LEU A 180 -0.30 17.34 -5.14
C LEU A 180 0.93 17.36 -4.24
N GLN A 181 1.10 18.43 -3.47
CA GLN A 181 2.17 18.60 -2.49
C GLN A 181 1.65 19.41 -1.30
N GLY A 182 2.22 19.21 -0.12
CA GLY A 182 1.85 19.93 1.10
C GLY A 182 1.03 19.08 2.07
N ARG A 183 0.37 19.75 3.01
CA ARG A 183 -0.20 19.11 4.22
C ARG A 183 -1.25 18.05 3.94
N SER A 184 -2.18 18.31 3.03
CA SER A 184 -3.29 17.42 2.70
C SER A 184 -2.95 16.39 1.60
N ALA A 185 -1.83 16.57 0.88
CA ALA A 185 -1.56 15.86 -0.37
C ALA A 185 -1.62 14.33 -0.29
N LEU A 186 -1.22 13.73 0.84
CA LEU A 186 -1.40 12.29 1.10
C LEU A 186 -2.89 11.90 1.06
N TRP A 187 -3.70 12.62 1.84
CA TRP A 187 -5.13 12.34 2.03
C TRP A 187 -5.90 12.56 0.73
N ASP A 188 -5.66 13.70 0.09
CA ASP A 188 -6.25 14.05 -1.20
C ASP A 188 -5.92 12.98 -2.26
N SER A 189 -4.67 12.50 -2.30
CA SER A 189 -4.23 11.46 -3.24
C SER A 189 -4.89 10.11 -2.99
N ILE A 190 -5.02 9.70 -1.72
CA ILE A 190 -5.71 8.45 -1.34
C ILE A 190 -7.21 8.55 -1.68
N LEU A 191 -7.85 9.67 -1.35
CA LEU A 191 -9.27 9.90 -1.67
C LEU A 191 -9.53 9.91 -3.18
N LEU A 192 -8.70 10.61 -3.96
CA LEU A 192 -8.80 10.64 -5.42
C LEU A 192 -8.53 9.26 -6.06
N LEU A 193 -7.58 8.49 -5.52
CA LEU A 193 -7.34 7.11 -5.95
C LEU A 193 -8.57 6.23 -5.67
N CYS A 194 -9.10 6.25 -4.44
CA CYS A 194 -10.30 5.50 -4.06
C CYS A 194 -11.54 5.93 -4.88
N HIS A 195 -11.71 7.23 -5.14
CA HIS A 195 -12.78 7.75 -6.00
C HIS A 195 -12.63 7.27 -7.44
N LYS A 196 -11.41 7.31 -8.00
CA LYS A 196 -11.16 6.78 -9.35
C LYS A 196 -11.39 5.26 -9.42
N ILE A 197 -11.10 4.51 -8.36
CA ILE A 197 -11.43 3.08 -8.24
C ILE A 197 -12.95 2.87 -8.21
N LYS A 198 -13.69 3.65 -7.42
CA LYS A 198 -15.16 3.64 -7.38
C LYS A 198 -15.76 3.82 -8.78
N GLU A 199 -15.48 4.96 -9.42
CA GLU A 199 -16.12 5.34 -10.69
C GLU A 199 -15.53 4.61 -11.92
N GLY A 200 -14.22 4.44 -12.00
CA GLY A 200 -13.52 3.91 -13.19
C GLY A 200 -13.33 2.40 -13.19
N TYR A 201 -13.35 1.77 -12.01
CA TYR A 201 -13.04 0.35 -11.79
C TYR A 201 -14.20 -0.37 -11.07
N GLY A 202 -15.37 0.26 -10.95
CA GLY A 202 -16.57 -0.33 -10.34
C GLY A 202 -16.41 -0.64 -8.85
N GLY A 203 -15.58 0.15 -8.15
CA GLY A 203 -15.28 -0.04 -6.73
C GLY A 203 -14.47 -1.30 -6.41
N ILE A 204 -13.94 -2.03 -7.40
CA ILE A 204 -13.24 -3.30 -7.18
C ILE A 204 -11.73 -3.14 -7.32
N ILE A 205 -10.99 -3.58 -6.30
CA ILE A 205 -9.52 -3.69 -6.27
C ILE A 205 -9.15 -5.11 -5.81
N ARG A 206 -8.28 -5.81 -6.55
CA ARG A 206 -7.86 -7.21 -6.24
C ARG A 206 -9.02 -8.21 -6.02
N GLY A 207 -10.18 -7.96 -6.63
CA GLY A 207 -11.39 -8.79 -6.47
C GLY A 207 -12.28 -8.42 -5.28
N MET A 208 -11.88 -7.45 -4.46
CA MET A 208 -12.63 -6.96 -3.31
C MET A 208 -13.25 -5.59 -3.59
N HIS A 209 -14.49 -5.38 -3.14
CA HIS A 209 -15.16 -4.09 -3.26
C HIS A 209 -14.73 -3.14 -2.14
N LEU A 210 -14.57 -1.84 -2.43
CA LEU A 210 -14.18 -0.81 -1.44
C LEU A 210 -15.14 -0.73 -0.23
N GLY A 211 -16.42 -1.07 -0.43
CA GLY A 211 -17.44 -1.15 0.63
C GLY A 211 -17.50 -2.48 1.37
N ALA A 212 -16.68 -3.48 1.02
CA ALA A 212 -16.64 -4.75 1.75
C ALA A 212 -16.10 -4.53 3.18
N SER A 213 -16.64 -5.25 4.17
CA SER A 213 -16.30 -5.08 5.59
C SER A 213 -14.82 -5.30 5.97
N ALA A 214 -14.02 -5.85 5.06
CA ALA A 214 -12.58 -5.98 5.23
C ALA A 214 -11.78 -4.72 4.82
N LEU A 215 -12.34 -3.86 3.96
CA LEU A 215 -11.76 -2.58 3.55
C LEU A 215 -12.50 -1.40 4.20
N SER A 216 -13.84 -1.40 4.15
CA SER A 216 -14.72 -0.40 4.76
C SER A 216 -14.39 1.06 4.39
N ILE A 217 -13.95 1.29 3.15
CA ILE A 217 -13.49 2.60 2.66
C ILE A 217 -14.67 3.49 2.23
N LEU A 218 -15.70 2.93 1.58
CA LEU A 218 -16.81 3.73 1.04
C LEU A 218 -17.55 4.59 2.08
N PRO A 219 -17.88 4.12 3.30
CA PRO A 219 -18.55 4.96 4.30
C PRO A 219 -17.77 6.22 4.68
N VAL A 220 -16.43 6.21 4.58
CA VAL A 220 -15.59 7.40 4.84
C VAL A 220 -15.71 8.41 3.69
N MET A 221 -15.89 7.93 2.46
CA MET A 221 -16.01 8.75 1.25
C MET A 221 -17.45 9.25 0.99
N GLU A 222 -18.43 8.51 1.49
CA GLU A 222 -19.87 8.75 1.31
C GLU A 222 -20.51 9.40 2.54
N THR A 223 -19.70 9.87 3.51
CA THR A 223 -20.19 10.67 4.64
C THR A 223 -21.04 11.81 4.10
N GLU A 224 -22.35 11.72 4.31
CA GLU A 224 -23.30 12.68 3.76
C GLU A 224 -22.96 14.07 4.31
N ALA A 225 -23.18 15.10 3.49
CA ALA A 225 -23.31 16.43 4.03
C ALA A 225 -24.63 16.45 4.81
N GLU A 226 -24.55 16.24 6.13
CA GLU A 226 -25.63 16.58 7.05
C GLU A 226 -25.79 18.11 6.99
N ASP A 227 -26.81 18.56 6.23
CA ASP A 227 -27.26 19.96 6.10
C ASP A 227 -27.80 20.53 7.43
#